data_AF-A0A957SF70-F1
#
_entry.id   AF-A0A957SF70-F1
#
_cell.length_a   1.000
_cell.length_b   1.000
_cell.length_c   1.000
_cell.angle_alpha   90.00
_cell.angle_beta   90.00
_cell.angle_gamma   90.00
#
_symmetry.space_group_name_H-M   'P 1'
#
loop_
_entity.id
_entity.type
_entity.pdbx_description
1 polymer ?
#
loop_
_entity_poly.entity_id
_entity_poly.type
_entity_poly.pdbx_seq_one_letter_code
_entity_poly.pdbx_strand_id
1 'polypeptide(L)'
;MPDHTIRSYLTRSLAATIEARVSTYLDRDWRITIVVDKADDSSHPAALLSDGSERFFVKIYHGVLAFDQLKIEVAALRLLTEQAAVLTPTVIDLFPVEEAVLVIMAAVEAQPWQPADWQA
;
A
#
# COMPACT_ATOMS: atom_id res chain seq x y z
N MET A 1 -5.07 -24.37 2.56
CA MET A 1 -4.17 -23.29 3.00
C MET A 1 -5.02 -22.21 3.63
N PRO A 2 -4.54 -21.50 4.67
CA PRO A 2 -5.30 -20.38 5.23
C PRO A 2 -5.55 -19.32 4.14
N ASP A 3 -6.69 -18.64 4.25
CA ASP A 3 -7.06 -17.56 3.34
C ASP A 3 -6.16 -16.33 3.61
N HIS A 4 -5.17 -16.14 2.74
CA HIS A 4 -4.21 -15.03 2.79
C HIS A 4 -4.68 -13.80 2.00
N THR A 5 -5.99 -13.66 1.76
CA THR A 5 -6.56 -12.44 1.16
C THR A 5 -6.50 -11.28 2.14
N ILE A 6 -6.40 -10.04 1.66
CA ILE A 6 -6.48 -8.86 2.52
C ILE A 6 -7.87 -8.75 3.18
N ARG A 7 -8.89 -9.35 2.56
CA ARG A 7 -10.28 -9.30 3.02
C ARG A 7 -10.46 -9.96 4.38
N SER A 8 -9.69 -11.00 4.70
CA SER A 8 -9.73 -11.63 6.03
C SER A 8 -9.20 -10.71 7.12
N TYR A 9 -8.33 -9.76 6.77
CA TYR A 9 -7.74 -8.78 7.70
C TYR A 9 -8.48 -7.46 7.78
N LEU A 10 -9.28 -7.09 6.75
CA LEU A 10 -10.00 -5.82 6.67
C LEU A 10 -11.23 -5.78 7.59
N THR A 11 -10.99 -5.92 8.89
CA THR A 11 -12.00 -5.75 9.93
C THR A 11 -12.52 -4.31 9.94
N ARG A 12 -13.69 -4.10 10.55
CA ARG A 12 -14.29 -2.75 10.66
C ARG A 12 -13.36 -1.75 11.36
N SER A 13 -12.62 -2.19 12.38
CA SER A 13 -11.65 -1.35 13.09
C SER A 13 -10.44 -1.01 12.22
N LEU A 14 -9.93 -1.98 11.45
CA LEU A 14 -8.83 -1.73 10.52
C LEU A 14 -9.26 -0.81 9.38
N ALA A 15 -10.43 -1.05 8.79
CA ALA A 15 -11.01 -0.19 7.76
C ALA A 15 -11.14 1.26 8.25
N ALA A 16 -11.73 1.48 9.43
CA ALA A 16 -11.85 2.82 10.01
C ALA A 16 -10.49 3.49 10.27
N THR A 17 -9.47 2.71 10.65
CA THR A 17 -8.10 3.22 10.84
C THR A 17 -7.46 3.67 9.53
N ILE A 18 -7.62 2.86 8.47
CA ILE A 18 -7.15 3.19 7.13
C ILE A 18 -7.86 4.44 6.61
N GLU A 19 -9.19 4.47 6.72
CA GLU A 19 -10.02 5.61 6.30
C GLU A 19 -9.60 6.89 7.00
N ALA A 20 -9.36 6.86 8.31
CA ALA A 20 -8.90 8.02 9.07
C ALA A 20 -7.55 8.54 8.56
N ARG A 21 -6.57 7.66 8.37
CA ARG A 21 -5.22 8.04 7.88
C ARG A 21 -5.26 8.61 6.47
N VAL A 22 -6.02 7.97 5.58
CA VAL A 22 -6.19 8.45 4.20
C VAL A 22 -6.96 9.77 4.17
N SER A 23 -7.99 9.93 5.01
CA SER A 23 -8.77 11.17 5.10
C SER A 23 -7.89 12.34 5.57
N THR A 24 -7.03 12.10 6.57
CA THR A 24 -6.04 13.08 7.01
C THR A 24 -5.04 13.43 5.91
N TYR A 25 -4.55 12.45 5.16
CA TYR A 25 -3.64 12.69 4.04
C TYR A 25 -4.28 13.51 2.91
N LEU A 26 -5.54 13.24 2.59
CA LEU A 26 -6.27 13.93 1.53
C LEU A 26 -6.89 15.27 1.96
N ASP A 27 -6.89 15.59 3.24
CA ASP A 27 -7.63 16.72 3.83
C ASP A 27 -9.13 16.74 3.44
N ARG A 28 -9.73 15.54 3.36
CA ARG A 28 -11.17 15.37 3.12
C ARG A 28 -11.66 14.04 3.67
N ASP A 29 -12.97 13.90 3.82
CA ASP A 29 -13.54 12.60 4.16
C ASP A 29 -13.33 11.60 3.02
N TRP A 30 -12.75 10.44 3.35
CA TRP A 30 -12.53 9.34 2.43
C TRP A 30 -12.99 8.03 3.08
N ARG A 31 -13.72 7.22 2.30
CA ARG A 31 -14.33 5.97 2.74
C ARG A 31 -14.08 4.86 1.73
N ILE A 32 -13.82 3.67 2.23
CA ILE A 32 -13.60 2.49 1.40
C ILE A 32 -14.97 2.05 0.86
N THR A 33 -15.19 2.21 -0.44
CA THR A 33 -16.38 1.71 -1.14
C THR A 33 -16.06 0.52 -2.04
N ILE A 34 -14.81 0.43 -2.53
CA ILE A 34 -14.33 -0.62 -3.43
C ILE A 34 -13.07 -1.25 -2.86
N VAL A 35 -13.02 -2.59 -2.89
CA VAL A 35 -11.86 -3.39 -2.50
C VAL A 35 -11.52 -4.35 -3.63
N VAL A 36 -10.35 -4.16 -4.24
CA VAL A 36 -9.80 -5.08 -5.24
C VAL A 36 -8.65 -5.83 -4.59
N ASP A 37 -8.85 -7.13 -4.38
CA ASP A 37 -7.82 -7.98 -3.80
C ASP A 37 -6.63 -8.15 -4.76
N LYS A 38 -5.42 -8.20 -4.21
CA LYS A 38 -4.15 -8.30 -4.93
C LYS A 38 -3.27 -9.44 -4.40
N ALA A 39 -3.86 -10.45 -3.77
CA ALA A 39 -3.14 -11.62 -3.25
C ALA A 39 -2.39 -12.40 -4.36
N ASP A 40 -2.95 -12.50 -5.57
CA ASP A 40 -2.29 -13.16 -6.70
C ASP A 40 -1.14 -12.31 -7.29
N ASP A 41 -1.14 -11.00 -7.03
CA ASP A 41 -0.17 -10.03 -7.55
C ASP A 41 0.91 -9.64 -6.52
N SER A 42 0.88 -10.23 -5.31
CA SER A 42 1.76 -9.83 -4.21
C SER A 42 2.16 -10.99 -3.32
N SER A 43 3.40 -10.98 -2.83
CA SER A 43 3.90 -11.99 -1.88
C SER A 43 3.28 -11.90 -0.48
N HIS A 44 2.48 -10.86 -0.22
CA HIS A 44 1.80 -10.63 1.05
C HIS A 44 0.35 -10.21 0.79
N PRO A 45 -0.57 -10.39 1.74
CA PRO A 45 -1.95 -9.90 1.60
C PRO A 45 -1.95 -8.43 1.21
N ALA A 46 -2.57 -8.12 0.07
CA ALA A 46 -2.57 -6.80 -0.52
C ALA A 46 -3.92 -6.47 -1.17
N ALA A 47 -4.24 -5.17 -1.26
CA ALA A 47 -5.43 -4.68 -1.95
C ALA A 47 -5.19 -3.31 -2.57
N LEU A 48 -6.03 -2.99 -3.57
CA LEU A 48 -6.39 -1.62 -3.90
C LEU A 48 -7.72 -1.27 -3.22
N LEU A 49 -7.73 -0.19 -2.47
CA LEU A 49 -8.90 0.39 -1.81
C LEU A 49 -9.28 1.69 -2.51
N SER A 50 -10.57 1.95 -2.68
CA SER A 50 -11.05 3.17 -3.35
C SER A 50 -12.37 3.66 -2.79
N ASP A 51 -12.61 4.97 -2.88
CA ASP A 51 -13.93 5.59 -2.71
C ASP A 51 -14.72 5.69 -4.03
N GLY A 52 -14.13 5.24 -5.15
CA GLY A 52 -14.62 5.41 -6.52
C GLY A 52 -13.89 6.48 -7.32
N SER A 53 -13.13 7.36 -6.65
CA SER A 53 -12.32 8.41 -7.26
C SER A 53 -10.82 8.19 -7.03
N GLU A 54 -10.39 8.18 -5.76
CA GLU A 54 -9.00 7.99 -5.36
C GLU A 54 -8.73 6.54 -5.00
N ARG A 55 -7.51 6.06 -5.28
CA ARG A 55 -7.11 4.68 -5.02
C ARG A 55 -5.85 4.62 -4.17
N PHE A 56 -5.84 3.68 -3.23
CA PHE A 56 -4.71 3.43 -2.34
C PHE A 56 -4.37 1.94 -2.36
N PHE A 57 -3.08 1.64 -2.47
CA PHE A 57 -2.58 0.30 -2.30
C PHE A 57 -2.26 0.06 -0.83
N VAL A 58 -2.75 -1.05 -0.28
CA VAL A 58 -2.45 -1.49 1.09
C VAL A 58 -1.81 -2.86 1.06
N LYS A 59 -0.88 -3.11 1.97
CA LYS A 59 -0.19 -4.39 2.09
C LYS A 59 0.14 -4.69 3.55
N ILE A 60 -0.07 -5.94 3.94
CA ILE A 60 0.10 -6.41 5.33
C ILE A 60 1.32 -7.33 5.40
N TYR A 61 2.27 -6.96 6.26
CA TYR A 61 3.52 -7.69 6.48
C TYR A 61 3.47 -8.37 7.85
N HIS A 62 3.74 -9.67 7.90
CA HIS A 62 3.77 -10.45 9.13
C HIS A 62 5.20 -10.67 9.62
N GLY A 63 5.35 -10.89 10.93
CA GLY A 63 6.61 -11.32 11.53
C GLY A 63 7.29 -10.23 12.37
N VAL A 64 8.15 -10.69 13.27
CA VAL A 64 8.74 -9.87 14.34
C VAL A 64 9.66 -8.75 13.84
N LEU A 65 10.16 -8.84 12.60
CA LEU A 65 11.00 -7.82 11.97
C LEU A 65 10.26 -7.00 10.90
N ALA A 66 8.97 -7.25 10.68
CA ALA A 66 8.22 -6.64 9.58
C ALA A 66 8.29 -5.11 9.61
N PHE A 67 8.17 -4.51 10.80
CA PHE A 67 8.18 -3.05 10.95
C PHE A 67 9.51 -2.43 10.56
N ASP A 68 10.62 -3.02 11.01
CA ASP A 68 11.96 -2.51 10.73
C ASP A 68 12.36 -2.75 9.27
N GLN A 69 12.00 -3.91 8.71
CA GLN A 69 12.17 -4.18 7.28
C GLN A 69 11.42 -3.17 6.42
N LEU A 70 10.16 -2.90 6.75
CA LEU A 70 9.32 -1.99 5.98
C LEU A 70 9.81 -0.55 6.06
N LYS A 71 10.36 -0.10 7.19
CA LYS A 71 11.02 1.21 7.27
C LYS A 71 12.19 1.32 6.29
N ILE A 72 12.99 0.26 6.14
CA ILE A 72 14.10 0.23 5.19
C ILE A 72 13.56 0.26 3.75
N GLU A 73 12.52 -0.53 3.44
CA GLU A 73 11.85 -0.51 2.13
C GLU A 73 11.34 0.90 1.78
N VAL A 74 10.66 1.57 2.72
CA VAL A 74 10.16 2.94 2.53
C VAL A 74 11.30 3.94 2.30
N ALA A 75 12.40 3.83 3.06
CA ALA A 75 13.58 4.67 2.86
C ALA A 75 14.22 4.43 1.48
N ALA A 76 14.27 3.17 1.02
CA ALA A 76 14.78 2.83 -0.30
C ALA A 76 13.91 3.39 -1.43
N LEU A 77 12.57 3.32 -1.32
CA LEU A 77 11.65 3.90 -2.30
C LEU A 77 11.82 5.42 -2.42
N ARG A 78 11.99 6.12 -1.29
CA ARG A 78 12.29 7.55 -1.29
C ARG A 78 13.61 7.85 -1.98
N LEU A 79 14.67 7.10 -1.67
CA LEU A 79 15.98 7.27 -2.30
C LEU A 79 15.90 7.07 -3.82
N LEU A 80 15.19 6.04 -4.30
CA LEU A 80 14.99 5.80 -5.73
C LEU A 80 14.26 6.97 -6.42
N THR A 81 13.27 7.53 -5.74
CA THR A 81 12.53 8.70 -6.25
C THR A 81 13.43 9.92 -6.35
N GLU A 82 14.20 10.19 -5.30
CA GLU A 82 15.05 11.38 -5.20
C GLU A 82 16.29 11.31 -6.09
N GLN A 83 16.88 10.12 -6.28
CA GLN A 83 18.18 9.98 -6.94
C GLN A 83 18.13 9.39 -8.35
N ALA A 84 17.09 8.66 -8.71
CA ALA A 84 17.01 7.97 -9.99
C ALA A 84 15.84 8.44 -10.88
N ALA A 85 15.11 9.48 -10.45
CA ALA A 85 13.90 9.97 -11.12
C ALA A 85 12.87 8.85 -11.40
N VAL A 86 12.92 7.75 -10.62
CA VAL A 86 11.98 6.65 -10.72
C VAL A 86 10.73 7.06 -9.97
N LEU A 87 9.60 7.08 -10.66
CA LEU A 87 8.31 7.26 -10.00
C LEU A 87 8.04 6.04 -9.12
N THR A 88 8.09 6.24 -7.80
CA THR A 88 7.65 5.23 -6.83
C THR A 88 6.33 5.64 -6.18
N PRO A 89 5.51 4.67 -5.73
CA PRO A 89 4.32 4.98 -4.96
C PRO A 89 4.64 5.81 -3.72
N THR A 90 3.93 6.92 -3.55
CA THR A 90 4.04 7.72 -2.31
C THR A 90 3.54 6.91 -1.14
N VAL A 91 4.42 6.65 -0.17
CA VAL A 91 4.05 6.04 1.10
C VAL A 91 3.34 7.08 1.96
N ILE A 92 2.09 6.79 2.28
CA ILE A 92 1.23 7.68 3.10
C ILE A 92 1.48 7.42 4.56
N ASP A 93 1.46 6.15 4.96
CA ASP A 93 1.66 5.76 6.34
C ASP A 93 2.08 4.30 6.47
N LEU A 94 2.70 3.97 7.61
CA LEU A 94 3.05 2.62 8.01
C LEU A 94 2.84 2.45 9.51
N PHE A 95 2.07 1.45 9.92
CA PHE A 95 1.70 1.30 11.33
C PHE A 95 1.49 -0.17 11.73
N PRO A 96 1.78 -0.52 12.99
CA PRO A 96 1.52 -1.85 13.50
C PRO A 96 0.01 -2.11 13.59
N VAL A 97 -0.38 -3.35 13.31
CA VAL A 97 -1.74 -3.89 13.44
C VAL A 97 -1.63 -5.29 14.02
N GLU A 98 -2.25 -5.58 15.16
CA GLU A 98 -2.15 -6.88 15.85
C GLU A 98 -0.77 -7.56 15.70
N GLU A 99 -0.67 -8.70 14.99
CA GLU A 99 0.56 -9.47 14.76
C GLU A 99 1.29 -9.12 13.45
N ALA A 100 1.02 -7.96 12.88
CA ALA A 100 1.47 -7.54 11.56
C ALA A 100 1.73 -6.01 11.48
N VAL A 101 2.12 -5.57 10.30
CA VAL A 101 2.33 -4.16 9.96
C VAL A 101 1.62 -3.88 8.66
N LEU A 102 0.86 -2.78 8.62
CA LEU A 102 0.21 -2.33 7.40
C LEU A 102 0.94 -1.09 6.85
N VAL A 103 1.16 -1.08 5.53
CA VAL A 103 1.55 0.11 4.78
C VAL A 103 0.42 0.56 3.88
N ILE A 104 0.23 1.88 3.79
CA ILE A 104 -0.67 2.55 2.86
C ILE A 104 0.18 3.33 1.87
N MET A 105 -0.05 3.14 0.59
CA MET A 105 0.61 3.87 -0.49
C MET A 105 -0.43 4.45 -1.45
N ALA A 106 -0.15 5.61 -2.02
CA ALA A 106 -0.91 6.12 -3.16
C ALA A 106 -0.81 5.11 -4.30
N ALA A 107 -1.94 4.73 -4.90
CA ALA A 107 -1.91 3.84 -6.05
C ALA A 107 -1.29 4.58 -7.25
N VAL A 108 -0.46 3.88 -8.01
CA VAL A 108 0.12 4.37 -9.27
C VAL A 108 -0.44 3.57 -10.42
N GLU A 109 -0.61 4.21 -11.57
CA GLU A 109 -0.96 3.51 -12.80
C GLU A 109 0.30 2.92 -13.43
N ALA A 110 0.29 1.60 -13.62
CA ALA A 110 1.33 0.94 -14.38
C ALA A 110 1.30 1.45 -15.82
N GLN A 111 2.39 2.07 -16.25
CA GLN A 111 2.58 2.39 -17.66
C GLN A 111 2.94 1.11 -18.42
N PRO A 112 2.39 0.90 -19.63
CA PRO A 112 2.83 -0.20 -20.48
C PRO A 112 4.32 -0.07 -20.74
N TRP A 113 5.04 -1.18 -20.60
CA TRP A 113 6.46 -1.24 -20.90
C TRP A 113 6.76 -0.75 -22.32
N GLN A 114 7.78 0.09 -22.47
CA GLN A 114 8.33 0.46 -23.77
C GLN A 114 9.84 0.14 -23.85
N PRO A 115 10.35 -0.27 -25.04
CA PRO A 115 11.77 -0.51 -25.23
C PRO A 115 12.69 0.68 -24.94
N ALA A 116 12.17 1.91 -24.88
CA ALA A 116 12.96 3.09 -24.54
C ALA A 116 13.27 3.20 -23.03
N ASP A 117 12.48 2.53 -22.16
CA ASP A 117 12.56 2.68 -20.70
C ASP A 117 13.87 2.17 -20.07
N TRP A 118 14.67 1.40 -20.83
CA TRP A 118 15.94 0.80 -20.37
C TRP A 118 17.17 1.31 -21.15
N GLN A 119 16.98 2.24 -22.08
CA GLN A 119 18.06 2.80 -22.91
C GLN A 119 18.54 4.19 -22.44
N ALA A 120 18.01 4.68 -21.31
CA ALA A 120 18.38 5.94 -20.68
C ALA A 120 19.55 5.80 -19.71
#